data_AF-A0A1B0F9R5-F1
#
_entry.id   AF-A0A1B0F9R5-F1
#
_cell.length_a   1.000
_cell.length_b   1.000
_cell.length_c   1.000
_cell.angle_alpha   90.00
_cell.angle_beta   90.00
_cell.angle_gamma   90.00
#
_symmetry.space_group_name_H-M   'P 1'
#
loop_
_entity.id
_entity.type
_entity.pdbx_description
1 polymer ?
#
loop_
_entity_poly.entity_id
_entity_poly.type
_entity_poly.pdbx_seq_one_letter_code
_entity_poly.pdbx_strand_id
1 'polypeptide(L)'
;MIRRSNAQSENASEFFELFFDSTLWELIAQETNKYAEYSRHAPRELESFETEIWTRVTVLEMKAFIAILLEMGITRKPNIPL
;
A
#
# COMPACT_ATOMS: atom_id res chain seq x y z
N MET A 1 3.01 -33.47 33.26
CA MET A 1 3.31 -32.02 33.22
C MET A 1 3.89 -31.70 31.84
N ILE A 2 3.04 -31.31 30.88
CA ILE A 2 3.46 -30.98 29.51
C ILE A 2 3.66 -29.47 29.48
N ARG A 3 4.90 -29.01 29.25
CA ARG A 3 5.17 -27.61 28.90
C ARG A 3 4.51 -27.36 27.54
N ARG A 4 3.31 -26.78 27.55
CA ARG A 4 2.78 -26.10 26.37
C ARG A 4 3.76 -24.97 26.08
N SER A 5 4.43 -25.02 24.93
CA SER A 5 5.10 -23.85 24.38
C SER A 5 4.03 -22.76 24.24
N ASN A 6 4.17 -21.68 25.01
CA ASN A 6 3.51 -20.44 24.68
C ASN A 6 4.12 -19.96 23.37
N ALA A 7 3.57 -20.40 22.24
CA ALA A 7 3.60 -19.59 21.04
C ALA A 7 2.75 -18.37 21.39
N GLN A 8 3.40 -17.33 21.92
CA GLN A 8 2.85 -15.99 21.95
C GLN A 8 2.36 -15.71 20.53
N SER A 9 1.11 -15.30 20.36
CA SER A 9 0.61 -14.96 19.03
C SER A 9 1.46 -13.82 18.48
N GLU A 10 2.43 -14.13 17.62
CA GLU A 10 3.03 -13.15 16.73
C GLU A 10 1.87 -12.64 15.88
N ASN A 11 1.41 -11.43 16.18
CA ASN A 11 0.28 -10.85 15.48
C ASN A 11 0.73 -10.70 14.02
N ALA A 12 -0.08 -11.16 13.05
CA ALA A 12 0.32 -11.16 11.64
C ALA A 12 0.77 -9.76 11.14
N SER A 13 0.30 -8.69 11.78
CA SER A 13 0.75 -7.31 11.58
C SER A 13 2.21 -7.09 12.00
N GLU A 14 2.65 -7.63 13.13
CA GLU A 14 4.04 -7.51 13.62
C GLU A 14 5.02 -8.21 12.65
N PHE A 15 4.63 -9.38 12.13
CA PHE A 15 5.43 -10.05 11.10
C PHE A 15 5.47 -9.28 9.78
N PHE A 16 4.35 -8.68 9.38
CA PHE A 16 4.28 -7.84 8.18
C PHE A 16 5.15 -6.58 8.28
N GLU A 17 5.21 -5.96 9.46
CA GLU A 17 6.04 -4.77 9.73
C GLU A 17 7.55 -5.06 9.64
N LEU A 18 7.99 -6.32 9.70
CA LEU A 18 9.39 -6.69 9.41
C LEU A 18 9.79 -6.41 7.96
N PHE A 19 8.83 -6.42 7.03
CA PHE A 19 9.07 -6.18 5.60
C PHE A 19 8.60 -4.79 5.19
N PHE A 20 7.54 -4.29 5.82
CA PHE A 20 6.97 -2.97 5.58
C PHE A 20 7.22 -2.06 6.78
N ASP A 21 8.47 -1.64 6.93
CA ASP A 21 8.91 -0.72 7.98
C ASP A 21 8.55 0.74 7.67
N SER A 22 8.76 1.63 8.65
CA SER A 22 8.45 3.07 8.50
C SER A 22 9.19 3.70 7.32
N THR A 23 10.43 3.28 7.07
CA THR A 23 11.27 3.79 5.98
C THR A 23 10.65 3.46 4.62
N LEU A 24 10.23 2.21 4.42
CA LEU A 24 9.60 1.77 3.19
C LEU A 24 8.25 2.48 2.98
N TRP A 25 7.45 2.63 4.05
CA TRP A 25 6.19 3.36 3.96
C TRP A 25 6.37 4.81 3.50
N GLU A 26 7.34 5.51 4.09
CA GLU A 26 7.67 6.87 3.70
C GLU A 26 8.16 6.93 2.25
N LEU A 27 9.05 6.00 1.86
CA LEU A 27 9.60 5.95 0.51
C LEU A 27 8.50 5.75 -0.55
N ILE A 28 7.59 4.79 -0.34
CA ILE A 28 6.49 4.53 -1.29
C ILE A 28 5.59 5.76 -1.42
N ALA A 29 5.22 6.40 -0.30
CA ALA A 29 4.38 7.58 -0.33
C ALA A 29 5.09 8.77 -1.01
N GLN A 30 6.38 8.99 -0.73
CA GLN A 30 7.18 10.05 -1.33
C GLN A 30 7.34 9.87 -2.85
N GLU A 31 7.75 8.68 -3.30
CA GLU A 31 7.97 8.42 -4.72
C GLU A 31 6.66 8.41 -5.51
N THR A 32 5.54 7.95 -4.91
CA THR A 32 4.20 8.05 -5.54
C THR A 32 3.81 9.51 -5.77
N ASN A 33 4.00 10.37 -4.77
CA ASN A 33 3.72 11.80 -4.89
C ASN A 33 4.59 12.48 -5.94
N LYS A 34 5.88 12.16 -5.94
CA LYS A 34 6.85 12.68 -6.89
C LYS A 34 6.55 12.25 -8.31
N TYR A 35 6.15 10.99 -8.51
CA TYR A 35 5.68 10.50 -9.80
C TYR A 35 4.46 11.30 -10.28
N ALA A 36 3.48 11.53 -9.42
CA ALA A 36 2.31 12.32 -9.79
C ALA A 36 2.68 13.76 -10.20
N GLU A 37 3.65 14.39 -9.50
CA GLU A 37 4.18 15.70 -9.90
C GLU A 37 4.83 15.65 -11.29
N TYR A 38 5.69 14.67 -11.56
CA TYR A 38 6.32 14.52 -12.88
C TYR A 38 5.29 14.28 -13.99
N SER A 39 4.31 13.42 -13.74
CA SER A 39 3.27 13.07 -14.71
C SER A 39 2.40 14.27 -15.09
N ARG A 40 2.19 15.24 -14.18
CA ARG A 40 1.50 16.50 -14.51
C ARG A 40 2.26 17.40 -15.47
N HIS A 41 3.58 17.30 -15.51
CA HIS A 41 4.44 18.16 -16.32
C HIS A 41 4.93 17.47 -17.61
N ALA A 42 4.52 16.22 -17.84
CA ALA A 42 4.86 15.46 -19.04
C ALA A 42 4.06 15.99 -20.25
N PRO A 43 4.65 16.01 -21.48
CA PRO A 43 3.96 16.52 -22.66
C PRO A 43 2.74 15.67 -23.05
N ARG A 44 1.54 16.21 -22.78
CA ARG A 44 0.20 16.10 -23.41
C ARG A 44 -0.31 14.89 -24.20
N GLU A 45 0.46 13.85 -24.50
CA GLU A 45 -0.07 12.68 -25.22
C GLU A 45 -0.92 11.76 -24.32
N LEU A 46 -0.89 11.97 -23.00
CA LEU A 46 -1.54 11.14 -21.97
C LEU A 46 -2.25 11.99 -20.90
N GLU A 47 -2.80 13.16 -21.23
CA GLU A 47 -3.69 13.89 -20.31
C GLU A 47 -5.03 13.12 -20.20
N SER A 48 -5.09 12.08 -19.37
CA SER A 48 -6.35 11.63 -18.80
C SER A 48 -6.77 12.62 -17.72
N PHE A 49 -8.08 12.89 -17.61
CA PHE A 49 -8.67 13.80 -16.59
C PHE A 49 -8.20 13.50 -15.15
N GLU A 50 -7.72 12.28 -14.90
CA GLU A 50 -7.28 11.79 -13.59
C GLU A 50 -5.93 12.39 -13.13
N THR A 51 -5.02 12.75 -14.06
CA THR A 51 -3.72 13.34 -13.69
C THR A 51 -3.87 14.79 -13.24
N GLU A 52 -4.90 15.49 -13.69
CA GLU A 52 -5.18 16.89 -13.35
C GLU A 52 -5.69 17.05 -11.89
N ILE A 53 -6.34 16.03 -11.32
CA ILE A 53 -7.00 16.07 -10.00
C ILE A 53 -6.20 15.37 -8.88
N TRP A 54 -5.07 14.71 -9.21
CA TRP A 54 -4.30 13.91 -8.25
C TRP A 54 -4.00 14.69 -6.95
N THR A 55 -4.18 14.09 -5.78
CA THR A 55 -3.83 14.74 -4.49
C THR A 55 -2.66 14.01 -3.84
N ARG A 56 -1.84 14.72 -3.06
CA ARG A 56 -0.72 14.07 -2.37
C ARG A 56 -1.25 12.99 -1.44
N VAL A 57 -0.63 11.81 -1.50
CA VAL A 57 -0.90 10.68 -0.62
C VAL A 57 -0.05 10.74 0.63
N THR A 58 -0.65 10.41 1.77
CA THR A 58 0.01 10.24 3.06
C THR A 58 0.40 8.77 3.28
N VAL A 59 1.29 8.53 4.25
CA VAL A 59 1.63 7.16 4.68
C VAL A 59 0.39 6.39 5.14
N LEU A 60 -0.54 7.04 5.82
CA LEU A 60 -1.78 6.40 6.28
C LEU A 60 -2.65 5.93 5.11
N GLU A 61 -2.83 6.80 4.09
CA GLU A 61 -3.59 6.45 2.89
C GLU A 61 -2.89 5.34 2.10
N MET A 62 -1.56 5.36 2.01
CA MET A 62 -0.79 4.30 1.35
C MET A 62 -0.94 2.95 2.08
N LYS A 63 -0.92 2.95 3.42
CA LYS A 63 -1.20 1.76 4.22
C LYS A 63 -2.62 1.23 3.97
N ALA A 64 -3.61 2.11 3.92
CA ALA A 64 -5.00 1.74 3.64
C ALA A 64 -5.14 1.16 2.22
N PHE A 65 -4.48 1.75 1.22
CA PHE A 65 -4.47 1.25 -0.15
C PHE A 65 -3.89 -0.17 -0.24
N ILE A 66 -2.71 -0.41 0.36
CA ILE A 66 -2.10 -1.75 0.38
C ILE A 66 -2.94 -2.74 1.17
N ALA A 67 -3.58 -2.34 2.27
CA ALA A 67 -4.49 -3.21 3.02
C ALA A 67 -5.67 -3.67 2.15
N ILE A 68 -6.22 -2.81 1.30
CA ILE A 68 -7.26 -3.18 0.33
C ILE A 68 -6.72 -4.17 -0.70
N LEU A 69 -5.50 -3.96 -1.23
CA LEU A 69 -4.87 -4.92 -2.16
C LEU A 69 -4.69 -6.30 -1.54
N LEU A 70 -4.23 -6.35 -0.29
CA LEU A 70 -4.09 -7.60 0.47
C LEU A 70 -5.46 -8.27 0.67
N GLU A 71 -6.49 -7.51 1.05
CA GLU A 71 -7.85 -8.02 1.19
C GLU A 71 -8.39 -8.59 -0.12
N MET A 72 -8.15 -7.94 -1.27
CA MET A 72 -8.55 -8.48 -2.57
C MET A 72 -7.78 -9.75 -2.95
N GLY A 73 -6.51 -9.85 -2.56
CA GLY A 73 -5.70 -11.06 -2.78
C GLY A 73 -6.12 -12.24 -1.90
N ILE A 74 -6.52 -11.96 -0.65
CA ILE A 74 -6.98 -12.97 0.33
C ILE A 74 -8.43 -13.38 0.03
N THR A 75 -9.32 -12.41 -0.05
CA THR A 75 -10.74 -12.57 -0.34
C THR A 75 -10.97 -12.49 -1.84
N ARG A 76 -10.80 -13.61 -2.53
CA ARG A 76 -11.08 -13.72 -3.97
C ARG A 76 -12.58 -13.50 -4.24
N LYS A 77 -12.96 -12.29 -4.62
CA LYS A 77 -14.32 -12.01 -5.08
C LYS A 77 -14.45 -12.41 -6.55
N PRO A 78 -15.41 -13.27 -6.93
CA PRO A 78 -15.46 -13.90 -8.25
C PRO A 78 -15.66 -12.93 -9.42
N ASN A 79 -16.09 -11.70 -9.15
CA ASN A 79 -16.47 -10.72 -10.19
C ASN A 79 -15.54 -9.49 -10.26
N ILE A 80 -14.46 -9.46 -9.47
CA ILE A 80 -13.50 -8.35 -9.49
C ILE A 80 -12.12 -8.98 -9.73
N PRO A 81 -11.64 -9.00 -10.99
CA PRO A 81 -10.27 -9.41 -11.27
C PRO A 81 -9.28 -8.38 -10.72
N LEU A 82 -8.20 -8.87 -10.12
CA LEU A 82 -6.98 -8.11 -9.87
C LEU A 82 -6.25 -7.84 -11.20
#